data_AF-R6LHF1-F1
#
_entry.id   AF-R6LHF1-F1
#
_cell.length_a   1.000
_cell.length_b   1.000
_cell.length_c   1.000
_cell.angle_alpha   90.00
_cell.angle_beta   90.00
_cell.angle_gamma   90.00
#
_symmetry.space_group_name_H-M   'P 1'
#
loop_
_entity.id
_entity.type
_entity.pdbx_description
1 polymer ?
#
loop_
_entity_poly.entity_id
_entity_poly.type
_entity_poly.pdbx_seq_one_letter_code
_entity_poly.pdbx_strand_id
1 'polypeptide(L)' 'MQDVPEYYTILFRAVEQALRALDNQNYGSARQLLIEGEHNAEEAFLAADA' A
#
# COMPACT_ATOMS: atom_id res chain seq x y z
N MET A 1 3.66 -21.57 -9.18
CA MET A 1 3.61 -20.66 -8.03
C MET A 1 2.45 -19.73 -8.34
N GLN A 2 1.41 -19.65 -7.50
CA GLN A 2 0.36 -18.64 -7.76
C GLN A 2 1.05 -17.28 -7.69
N ASP A 3 1.05 -16.54 -8.80
CA ASP A 3 1.60 -15.20 -8.84
C ASP A 3 0.80 -14.35 -7.83
N VAL A 4 1.54 -13.70 -6.93
CA VAL A 4 0.93 -12.81 -5.94
C VAL A 4 0.36 -11.62 -6.70
N PRO A 5 -0.93 -11.30 -6.56
CA PRO A 5 -1.52 -10.17 -7.27
C PRO A 5 -0.81 -8.85 -6.96
N GLU A 6 -0.67 -7.98 -7.96
CA GLU A 6 0.09 -6.74 -7.85
C GLU A 6 -0.46 -5.81 -6.75
N TYR A 7 -1.79 -5.67 -6.66
CA TYR A 7 -2.46 -4.88 -5.62
C TYR A 7 -2.07 -5.31 -4.19
N TYR A 8 -1.83 -6.61 -3.97
CA TYR A 8 -1.39 -7.12 -2.67
C TYR A 8 0.03 -6.65 -2.35
N THR A 9 0.92 -6.65 -3.35
CA THR A 9 2.29 -6.16 -3.20
C THR A 9 2.32 -4.65 -2.91
N ILE A 10 1.43 -3.88 -3.53
CA ILE A 10 1.29 -2.44 -3.31
C ILE A 10 0.87 -2.16 -1.86
N LEU A 11 -0.21 -2.79 -1.38
CA LEU A 11 -0.67 -2.65 0.00
C LEU A 11 0.41 -3.05 1.01
N PHE A 12 1.06 -4.19 0.77
CA PHE A 12 2.08 -4.70 1.69
C PHE A 12 3.24 -3.70 1.87
N ARG A 13 3.72 -3.12 0.77
CA ARG A 13 4.79 -2.10 0.82
C ARG A 13 4.32 -0.81 1.47
N ALA A 14 3.11 -0.36 1.19
CA ALA A 14 2.56 0.84 1.80
C ALA A 14 2.44 0.71 3.32
N VAL A 15 1.99 -0.45 3.81
CA VAL A 15 1.95 -0.77 5.24
C VAL A 15 3.36 -0.77 5.85
N GLU A 16 4.33 -1.40 5.19
CA GLU A 16 5.72 -1.41 5.69
C GLU A 16 6.29 0.02 5.82
N GLN A 17 6.04 0.87 4.83
CA GLN A 17 6.49 2.26 4.85
C GLN A 17 5.76 3.08 5.93
N ALA A 18 4.46 2.87 6.09
CA ALA A 18 3.66 3.52 7.12
C ALA A 18 4.14 3.13 8.53
N LEU A 19 4.44 1.85 8.76
CA LEU A 19 5.00 1.37 10.04
C LEU A 19 6.34 2.06 10.36
N ARG A 20 7.25 2.17 9.38
CA ARG A 20 8.50 2.92 9.56
C ARG A 20 8.26 4.40 9.87
N ALA A 21 7.23 5.01 9.28
CA ALA A 21 6.86 6.38 9.60
C ALA A 21 6.29 6.51 11.02
N LEU A 22 5.48 5.54 11.47
CA LEU A 22 4.98 5.45 12.86
C LEU A 22 6.10 5.29 13.87
N ASP A 23 7.10 4.43 13.60
CA ASP A 23 8.27 4.24 14.47
C ASP A 23 9.06 5.53 14.67
N ASN A 24 9.07 6.40 13.66
CA ASN A 24 9.67 7.73 13.70
C ASN A 24 8.72 8.82 14.24
N GLN A 25 7.57 8.45 14.78
CA GLN A 25 6.51 9.35 15.25
C GLN A 25 5.99 10.32 14.17
N ASN A 26 6.19 9.98 12.90
CA ASN A 26 5.70 10.75 11.76
C ASN A 26 4.30 10.23 11.35
N TYR A 27 3.32 10.50 12.21
CA TYR A 27 1.94 10.02 12.05
C TYR A 27 1.25 10.59 10.80
N GLY A 28 1.61 11.83 10.42
CA GLY A 28 1.07 12.49 9.23
C GLY A 28 1.47 11.74 7.96
N SER A 29 2.77 11.45 7.80
CA SER A 29 3.24 10.66 6.65
C SER A 29 2.75 9.22 6.71
N ALA A 30 2.69 8.60 7.88
CA ALA A 30 2.14 7.24 8.01
C ALA A 30 0.71 7.14 7.47
N ARG A 31 -0.16 8.08 7.85
CA ARG A 31 -1.54 8.15 7.36
C ARG A 31 -1.58 8.36 5.84
N GLN A 32 -0.75 9.26 5.32
CA GLN A 32 -0.73 9.54 3.88
C GLN A 32 -0.27 8.33 3.07
N LEU A 33 0.77 7.63 3.53
CA LEU A 33 1.29 6.41 2.89
C LEU A 33 0.23 5.30 2.83
N LEU A 34 -0.60 5.16 3.88
CA LEU A 34 -1.71 4.20 3.87
C LEU A 34 -2.77 4.57 2.83
N ILE A 35 -3.20 5.85 2.79
CA ILE A 35 -4.22 6.31 1.83
C ILE A 35 -3.74 6.14 0.39
N GLU A 36 -2.49 6.53 0.10
CA GLU A 36 -1.89 6.38 -1.22
C GLU A 36 -1.74 4.89 -1.59
N GLY A 37 -1.32 4.06 -0.64
CA GLY A 37 -1.21 2.62 -0.83
C GLY A 37 -2.54 1.94 -1.13
N GLU A 38 -3.60 2.30 -0.42
CA GLU A 38 -4.95 1.81 -0.66
C GLU A 38 -5.46 2.22 -2.04
N HIS A 39 -5.30 3.49 -2.40
CA HIS A 39 -5.72 4.00 -3.71
C HIS A 39 -4.98 3.32 -4.87
N ASN A 40 -3.65 3.24 -4.80
CA ASN A 40 -2.84 2.60 -5.84
C ASN A 40 -3.15 1.10 -5.97
N ALA A 41 -3.48 0.43 -4.86
CA ALA A 41 -3.87 -0.97 -4.89
C ALA A 41 -5.25 -1.17 -5.50
N GLU A 42 -6.20 -0.27 -5.22
CA GLU A 42 -7.51 -0.26 -5.87
C GLU A 42 -7.37 -0.08 -7.39
N GLU A 43 -6.54 0.87 -7.83
CA GLU A 43 -6.25 1.07 -9.26
C GLU A 43 -5.65 -0.19 -9.91
N ALA A 44 -4.66 -0.83 -9.27
CA ALA A 44 -4.06 -2.06 -9.77
C ALA A 44 -5.05 -3.25 -9.79
N PHE A 45 -5.96 -3.32 -8.80
CA PHE A 45 -7.01 -4.33 -8.78
C PHE A 45 -7.99 -4.14 -9.93
N LEU A 46 -8.49 -2.92 -10.13
CA LEU A 46 -9.42 -2.60 -11.22
C LEU A 46 -8.76 -2.83 -12.60
N ALA A 47 -7.47 -2.52 -12.75
CA ALA A 47 -6.74 -2.77 -13.98
C ALA A 47 -6.52 -4.27 -14.26
N ALA A 48 -6.43 -5.10 -13.22
CA ALA A 48 -6.29 -6.55 -13.35
C ALA A 48 -7.63 -7.26 -13.65
N ASP A 49 -8.76 -6.65 -13.30
CA ASP A 49 -10.11 -7.17 -13.54
C ASP A 49 -10.72 -6.69 -14.88
N ALA A 50 -10.08 -5.71 -15.54
CA ALA A 50 -10.50 -5.12 -16.83
C ALA A 50 -9.97 -5.89 -18.05
#